data_AF-A0A1C3US34-F1
#
_entry.id   AF-A0A1C3US34-F1
#
_cell.length_a   1.000
_cell.length_b   1.000
_cell.length_c   1.000
_cell.angle_alpha   90.00
_cell.angle_beta   90.00
_cell.angle_gamma   90.00
#
_symmetry.space_group_name_H-M   'P 1'
#
loop_
_entity.id
_entity.type
_entity.pdbx_description
1 polymer ?
#
loop_
_entity_poly.entity_id
_entity_poly.type
_entity_poly.pdbx_seq_one_letter_code
_entity_poly.pdbx_strand_id
1 'polypeptide(L)'
;MMSLATELFAIADDLRVKSTTGASLDPDQIAELGDFLTALARLAHNQEQELSVFRLTEAGDIGRAVINDLATQALGNLMIEDSKIIRPEFGRKRT
;
A
#
# COMPACT_ATOMS: atom_id res chain seq x y z
N MET A 1 15.37 16.08 2.58
CA MET A 1 14.13 15.42 3.02
C MET A 1 14.42 14.84 4.39
N MET A 2 13.82 15.37 5.46
CA MET A 2 14.06 14.88 6.82
C MET A 2 13.38 13.51 6.99
N SER A 3 14.11 12.54 7.53
CA SER A 3 13.61 11.20 7.84
C SER A 3 13.21 11.16 9.31
N LEU A 4 12.02 10.61 9.59
CA LEU A 4 11.54 10.37 10.96
C LEU A 4 12.57 9.60 11.80
N ALA A 5 13.26 8.63 11.19
CA ALA A 5 14.30 7.87 11.86
C ALA A 5 15.48 8.75 12.28
N THR A 6 15.90 9.68 11.42
CA THR A 6 17.01 10.62 11.73
C THR A 6 16.66 11.50 12.92
N GLU A 7 15.44 12.01 12.99
CA GLU A 7 14.96 12.82 14.12
C GLU A 7 14.90 12.02 15.43
N LEU A 8 14.37 10.79 15.39
CA LEU A 8 14.33 9.92 16.56
C LEU A 8 15.74 9.57 17.08
N PHE A 9 16.70 9.31 16.17
CA PHE A 9 18.08 9.08 16.57
C PHE A 9 18.74 10.33 17.15
N ALA A 10 18.46 11.51 16.60
CA ALA A 10 18.97 12.77 17.14
C ALA A 10 18.45 13.04 18.56
N ILE A 11 17.15 12.83 18.82
CA ILE A 11 16.59 12.94 20.18
C ILE A 11 17.22 11.92 21.13
N ALA A 12 17.33 10.66 20.69
CA ALA A 12 17.90 9.61 21.52
C ALA A 12 19.36 9.90 21.90
N ASP A 13 20.12 10.52 20.99
CA ASP A 13 21.49 10.93 21.26
C ASP A 13 21.55 12.15 22.20
N ASP A 14 20.71 13.16 21.99
CA ASP A 14 20.60 14.32 22.90
C ASP A 14 20.27 13.90 24.34
N LEU A 15 19.29 13.01 24.51
CA LEU A 15 18.93 12.45 25.82
C LEU A 15 20.08 11.64 26.44
N ARG A 16 20.83 10.88 25.64
CA ARG A 16 22.00 10.12 26.11
C ARG A 16 23.12 11.06 26.56
N VAL A 17 23.39 12.13 25.83
CA VAL A 17 24.40 13.13 26.21
C VAL A 17 23.99 13.85 27.48
N LYS A 18 22.72 14.25 27.62
CA LYS A 18 22.21 14.93 28.83
C LYS A 18 22.25 14.03 30.06
N SER A 19 21.89 12.76 29.91
CA SER A 19 21.97 11.79 31.02
C SER A 19 23.40 11.51 31.49
N THR A 20 24.36 11.44 30.56
CA THR A 20 25.78 11.18 30.89
C THR A 20 26.50 12.39 31.48
N THR A 21 26.08 13.59 31.11
CA THR A 21 26.60 14.86 31.66
C THR A 21 25.98 15.24 33.00
N GLY A 22 24.96 14.52 33.47
CA GLY A 22 24.23 14.82 34.70
C GLY A 22 23.38 16.09 34.62
N ALA A 23 23.11 16.58 33.40
CA ALA A 23 22.26 17.74 33.18
C ALA A 23 20.82 17.39 33.56
N SER A 24 20.24 18.13 34.51
CA SER A 24 18.81 18.04 34.82
C SER A 24 18.01 18.73 33.73
N LEU A 25 16.96 18.08 33.25
CA LEU A 25 15.96 18.71 32.40
C LEU A 25 15.02 19.54 33.27
N ASP A 26 14.81 20.80 32.89
CA ASP A 26 13.79 21.67 33.47
C ASP A 26 12.39 21.17 33.03
N PRO A 27 11.34 21.24 33.87
CA PRO A 27 9.94 21.06 33.48
C PRO A 27 9.57 21.60 32.09
N ASP A 28 10.02 22.80 31.73
CA ASP A 28 9.73 23.42 30.43
C ASP A 28 10.38 22.64 29.27
N GLN A 29 11.63 22.17 29.45
CA GLN A 29 12.32 21.35 28.45
C GLN A 29 11.68 19.97 28.28
N ILE A 30 11.12 19.42 29.36
CA ILE A 30 10.36 18.16 29.32
C ILE A 30 9.06 18.37 28.53
N ALA A 31 8.39 19.50 28.72
CA ALA A 31 7.18 19.84 27.98
C ALA A 31 7.47 20.01 26.48
N GLU A 32 8.51 20.76 26.12
CA GLU A 32 8.93 20.94 24.72
C GLU A 32 9.31 19.60 24.06
N LEU A 33 10.03 18.74 24.77
CA LEU A 33 10.36 17.40 24.28
C LEU A 33 9.10 16.54 24.07
N GLY A 34 8.13 16.64 24.98
CA GLY A 34 6.84 15.96 24.86
C GLY A 34 6.05 16.39 23.64
N ASP A 35 5.99 17.70 23.37
CA ASP A 35 5.33 18.25 22.19
C ASP A 35 6.04 17.80 20.90
N PHE A 36 7.36 17.80 20.90
CA PHE A 36 8.15 17.35 19.75
C PHE A 36 7.95 15.85 19.47
N LEU A 37 7.99 15.00 20.50
CA LEU A 37 7.72 13.57 20.37
C LEU A 37 6.29 13.31 19.87
N THR A 38 5.32 14.11 20.32
CA THR A 38 3.93 14.02 19.86
C THR A 38 3.82 14.37 18.37
N ALA A 39 4.55 15.38 17.91
CA ALA A 39 4.60 15.73 16.48
C ALA A 39 5.21 14.61 15.64
N LEU A 40 6.31 13.99 16.09
CA LEU A 40 6.92 12.83 15.41
C LEU A 40 5.99 11.63 15.37
N ALA A 41 5.26 11.35 16.46
CA ALA A 41 4.28 10.27 16.50
C ALA A 41 3.14 10.49 15.49
N ARG A 42 2.66 11.73 15.34
CA ARG A 42 1.67 12.10 14.33
C ARG A 42 2.22 11.93 12.91
N LEU A 43 3.46 12.33 12.67
CA LEU A 43 4.11 12.14 11.38
C LEU A 43 4.23 10.65 11.02
N ALA A 44 4.67 9.82 11.98
CA ALA A 44 4.75 8.38 11.82
C ALA A 44 3.39 7.78 11.46
N HIS A 45 2.35 8.16 12.20
CA HIS A 45 0.99 7.71 11.94
C HIS A 45 0.50 8.08 10.53
N ASN A 46 0.76 9.31 10.08
CA ASN A 46 0.39 9.75 8.75
C ASN A 46 1.12 8.96 7.65
N GLN A 47 2.41 8.66 7.84
CA GLN A 47 3.20 7.84 6.91
C GLN A 47 2.68 6.40 6.84
N GLU A 48 2.30 5.81 7.98
CA GLU A 48 1.68 4.49 8.04
C GLU A 48 0.32 4.46 7.32
N GLN A 49 -0.50 5.49 7.50
CA GLN A 49 -1.78 5.63 6.79
C GLN A 49 -1.58 5.74 5.28
N GLU A 50 -0.63 6.57 4.84
CA GLU A 50 -0.30 6.74 3.43
C GLU A 50 0.15 5.42 2.80
N LEU A 51 1.06 4.70 3.45
CA LEU A 51 1.50 3.37 3.01
C LEU A 51 0.36 2.36 2.96
N SER A 52 -0.57 2.40 3.93
CA SER A 52 -1.74 1.52 3.95
C SER A 52 -2.66 1.79 2.75
N VAL A 53 -2.96 3.06 2.46
CA VAL A 53 -3.77 3.47 1.30
C VAL A 53 -3.08 3.09 -0.01
N PHE A 54 -1.77 3.30 -0.10
CA PHE A 54 -1.00 2.94 -1.29
C PHE A 54 -1.05 1.43 -1.55
N ARG A 55 -0.83 0.60 -0.52
CA ARG A 55 -0.93 -0.86 -0.62
C ARG A 55 -2.32 -1.34 -1.00
N LEU A 56 -3.38 -0.71 -0.48
CA LEU A 56 -4.76 -1.02 -0.86
C LEU A 56 -5.03 -0.68 -2.33
N THR A 57 -4.49 0.44 -2.81
CA THR A 57 -4.62 0.86 -4.20
C THR A 57 -3.89 -0.10 -5.14
N GLU A 58 -2.64 -0.45 -4.80
CA GLU A 58 -1.82 -1.41 -5.55
C GLU A 58 -2.48 -2.79 -5.60
N ALA A 59 -3.03 -3.28 -4.48
CA ALA A 59 -3.79 -4.52 -4.45
C ALA A 59 -5.04 -4.46 -5.35
N GLY A 60 -5.72 -3.31 -5.40
CA GLY A 60 -6.85 -3.07 -6.29
C GLY A 60 -6.46 -3.06 -7.77
N ASP A 61 -5.32 -2.47 -8.12
CA ASP A 61 -4.79 -2.47 -9.49
C ASP A 61 -4.42 -3.88 -9.95
N ILE A 62 -3.74 -4.65 -9.09
CA ILE A 62 -3.42 -6.06 -9.35
C ILE A 62 -4.72 -6.86 -9.55
N GLY A 63 -5.71 -6.68 -8.67
CA GLY A 63 -7.00 -7.37 -8.77
C GLY A 63 -7.74 -7.06 -10.08
N ARG A 64 -7.77 -5.79 -10.50
CA ARG A 64 -8.37 -5.38 -11.78
C ARG A 64 -7.65 -5.98 -12.98
N ALA A 65 -6.31 -6.03 -12.95
CA ALA A 65 -5.53 -6.63 -14.01
C ALA A 65 -5.86 -8.13 -14.18
N VAL A 66 -5.96 -8.87 -13.07
CA VAL A 66 -6.33 -10.30 -13.09
C VAL A 66 -7.75 -10.52 -13.61
N ILE A 67 -8.72 -9.71 -13.18
CA ILE A 67 -10.11 -9.80 -13.67
C ILE A 67 -10.16 -9.54 -15.18
N ASN A 68 -9.47 -8.51 -15.66
CA ASN A 68 -9.43 -8.18 -17.08
C ASN A 68 -8.79 -9.29 -17.91
N ASP A 69 -7.71 -9.89 -17.43
CA ASP A 69 -7.07 -11.02 -18.10
C ASP A 69 -8.00 -12.23 -18.15
N LEU A 70 -8.64 -12.58 -17.04
CA LEU A 70 -9.61 -13.69 -16.98
C LEU A 70 -10.82 -13.44 -17.89
N ALA A 71 -11.36 -12.21 -17.92
CA ALA A 71 -12.46 -11.84 -18.80
C ALA A 71 -12.05 -11.90 -20.27
N THR A 72 -10.83 -11.48 -20.60
CA THR A 72 -10.28 -11.56 -21.96
C THR A 72 -10.11 -13.01 -22.40
N GLN A 73 -9.59 -13.87 -21.51
CA GLN A 73 -9.47 -15.31 -21.78
C GLN A 73 -10.83 -15.98 -21.94
N ALA A 74 -11.81 -15.65 -21.10
CA ALA A 74 -13.17 -16.18 -21.22
C ALA A 74 -13.84 -15.75 -22.53
N LEU A 75 -13.69 -14.48 -22.94
CA LEU A 75 -14.16 -13.99 -24.24
C LEU A 75 -13.44 -14.68 -25.40
N GLY A 76 -12.11 -14.85 -25.31
CA GLY A 76 -11.34 -15.57 -26.32
C GLY A 76 -11.81 -17.02 -26.48
N ASN A 77 -12.04 -17.72 -25.37
CA ASN A 77 -12.56 -19.08 -25.38
C ASN A 77 -13.98 -19.15 -25.96
N LEU A 78 -14.86 -18.19 -25.63
CA LEU A 78 -16.20 -18.11 -26.20
C LEU A 78 -16.16 -17.88 -27.71
N MET A 79 -15.29 -17.00 -28.21
CA MET A 79 -15.12 -16.76 -29.66
C MET A 79 -14.55 -17.98 -30.40
N ILE A 80 -13.69 -18.78 -29.74
CA ILE A 80 -13.19 -20.04 -30.29
C ILE A 80 -14.31 -21.09 -30.31
N GLU A 81 -15.16 -21.15 -29.29
CA GLU A 81 -16.31 -22.08 -29.25
C GLU A 81 -17.41 -21.72 -30.26
N ASP A 82 -17.65 -20.43 -30.53
CA ASP A 82 -18.61 -19.96 -31.54
C ASP A 82 -18.18 -20.29 -32.99
N SER A 83 -16.92 -20.70 -33.18
CA SER A 83 -16.45 -21.27 -34.46
C SER A 83 -16.92 -22.71 -34.70
N LYS A 84 -17.48 -23.39 -33.68
CA LYS A 84 -18.28 -24.63 -33.85
C LYS A 84 -19.72 -24.26 -34.21
N ILE A 85 -19.90 -23.59 -35.35
CA ILE A 85 -21.22 -23.53 -35.99
C ILE A 85 -21.56 -24.96 -36.45
N ILE A 86 -22.29 -25.70 -35.62
CA ILE A 86 -22.93 -26.95 -36.03
C ILE A 86 -23.95 -26.56 -37.10
N ARG A 87 -23.61 -26.71 -38.38
CA ARG A 87 -24.61 -26.66 -39.46
C ARG A 87 -25.43 -27.93 -39.35
N PRO A 88 -26.73 -27.87 -39.05
CA PRO A 88 -27.57 -29.05 -39.18
C PRO A 88 -27.60 -29.40 -40.66
N GLU A 89 -27.01 -30.53 -41.05
CA GLU A 89 -27.20 -31.11 -42.36
C GLU A 89 -28.68 -31.53 -42.46
N PHE A 90 -29.54 -30.62 -42.89
CA PHE A 90 -30.90 -30.94 -43.30
C PHE A 90 -30.79 -31.84 -44.52
N GLY A 91 -30.75 -33.14 -44.26
CA GLY A 91 -30.60 -34.19 -45.24
C GLY A 91 -31.55 -33.97 -46.40
N ARG A 92 -30.98 -33.72 -47.58
CA ARG A 92 -31.67 -33.87 -48.86
C ARG A 92 -32.19 -35.30 -48.92
N LYS A 93 -33.51 -35.49 -48.82
CA LYS A 93 -34.16 -36.72 -49.27
C LYS A 93 -33.83 -36.88 -50.76
N ARG A 94 -32.86 -37.74 -51.06
CA ARG A 94 -32.68 -38.28 -52.41
C ARG A 94 -33.83 -39.23 -52.68
N THR A 95 -34.53 -38.94 -53.78
CA THR A 95 -35.24 -39.86 -54.69
C THR A 95 -36.18 -40.88 -54.07
#